data_AF-N2BJ80-F1
#
_entry.id   AF-N2BJ80-F1
#
_cell.length_a   1.000
_cell.length_b   1.000
_cell.length_c   1.000
_cell.angle_alpha   90.00
_cell.angle_beta   90.00
_cell.angle_gamma   90.00
#
_symmetry.space_group_name_H-M   'P 1'
#
loop_
_entity.id
_entity.type
_entity.pdbx_description
1 polymer ?
#
loop_
_entity_poly.entity_id
_entity_poly.type
_entity_poly.pdbx_seq_one_letter_code
_entity_poly.pdbx_strand_id
1 'polypeptide(L)'
;MYKYIKNIAAIMALCLSLKAKDFVVDCDKCVIEVIFTDEEVEHFKKEMGEENFYTLADDANYYAYALREYLKSNSLKIKHISRLDTHYARLIFPNANIDITKLKWLYEYYLYQKGKKPHKLMNIATPQNEINEYFNITNPKYPKESE
;
A
#
# COMPACT_ATOMS: atom_id res chain seq x y z
N MET A 1 24.77 39.92 13.44
CA MET A 1 24.87 39.12 12.20
C MET A 1 25.24 37.65 12.41
N TYR A 2 26.15 37.29 13.33
CA TYR A 2 26.58 35.89 13.54
C TYR A 2 25.52 34.91 14.08
N LYS A 3 24.53 35.42 14.83
CA LYS A 3 23.47 34.60 15.46
C LYS A 3 22.40 34.11 14.46
N TYR A 4 22.16 34.86 13.38
CA TYR A 4 21.20 34.50 12.33
C TYR A 4 21.72 33.40 11.39
N ILE A 5 23.03 33.40 11.09
CA ILE A 5 23.64 32.41 10.19
C ILE A 5 23.66 31.01 10.85
N LYS A 6 23.90 30.92 12.16
CA LYS A 6 23.82 29.65 12.91
C LYS A 6 22.43 29.03 12.89
N ASN A 7 21.36 29.85 12.98
CA ASN A 7 19.99 29.34 12.94
C ASN A 7 19.60 28.84 11.55
N ILE A 8 20.04 29.49 10.47
CA ILE A 8 19.77 29.03 9.10
C ILE A 8 20.52 27.72 8.81
N ALA A 9 21.77 27.58 9.27
CA ALA A 9 22.53 26.34 9.15
C ALA A 9 21.89 25.18 9.93
N ALA A 10 21.32 25.45 11.12
CA ALA A 10 20.60 24.44 11.90
C ALA A 10 19.28 24.01 11.24
N ILE A 11 18.55 24.95 10.62
CA ILE A 11 17.31 24.66 9.87
C ILE A 11 17.62 23.89 8.57
N MET A 12 18.67 24.25 7.83
CA MET A 12 19.10 23.48 6.65
C MET A 12 19.64 22.09 7.01
N ALA A 13 20.27 21.92 8.17
CA ALA A 13 20.71 20.60 8.65
C ALA A 13 19.53 19.71 9.10
N LEU A 14 18.45 20.30 9.63
CA LEU A 14 17.22 19.57 9.98
C LEU A 14 16.40 19.13 8.75
N CYS A 15 16.55 19.80 7.60
CA CYS A 15 15.92 19.37 6.35
C CYS A 15 16.59 18.16 5.67
N LEU A 16 17.77 17.70 6.11
CA LEU A 16 18.62 16.83 5.30
C LEU A 16 18.58 15.32 5.59
N SER A 17 17.68 14.79 6.43
CA SER A 17 17.55 13.32 6.51
C SER A 17 16.25 12.78 7.10
N LEU A 18 15.10 13.08 6.50
CA LEU A 18 14.06 12.03 6.45
C LEU A 18 14.56 10.96 5.48
N LYS A 19 15.43 10.07 5.96
CA LYS A 19 15.91 8.94 5.18
C LYS A 19 14.73 8.00 4.99
N ALA A 20 14.30 7.82 3.75
CA ALA A 20 13.24 6.88 3.42
C ALA A 20 13.60 5.49 3.99
N LYS A 21 12.62 4.87 4.66
CA LYS A 21 12.83 3.60 5.36
C LYS A 21 12.45 2.43 4.47
N ASP A 22 12.97 1.25 4.80
CA ASP A 22 12.54 0.00 4.19
C ASP A 22 11.61 -0.74 5.14
N PHE A 23 10.53 -1.33 4.61
CA PHE A 23 9.69 -2.25 5.36
C PHE A 23 10.10 -3.69 5.06
N VAL A 24 10.56 -4.41 6.08
CA VAL A 24 10.93 -5.82 5.95
C VAL A 24 9.68 -6.68 6.15
N VAL A 25 9.36 -7.50 5.16
CA VAL A 25 8.18 -8.38 5.18
C VAL A 25 8.48 -9.65 5.97
N ASP A 26 7.89 -9.73 7.16
CA ASP A 26 8.01 -10.83 8.13
C ASP A 26 6.71 -11.65 8.18
N CYS A 27 6.38 -12.35 7.09
CA CYS A 27 5.27 -13.30 7.04
C CYS A 27 5.61 -14.46 6.08
N ASP A 28 5.11 -15.65 6.36
CA ASP A 28 5.24 -16.77 5.40
C ASP A 28 4.15 -16.75 4.32
N LYS A 29 2.99 -16.16 4.62
CA LYS A 29 1.86 -15.98 3.70
C LYS A 29 1.03 -14.77 4.15
N CYS A 30 1.01 -13.69 3.37
CA CYS A 30 0.19 -12.53 3.67
C CYS A 30 -0.08 -11.67 2.42
N VAL A 31 -1.03 -10.74 2.57
CA VAL A 31 -1.24 -9.62 1.66
C VAL A 31 -0.72 -8.36 2.33
N ILE A 32 -0.01 -7.53 1.58
CA ILE A 32 0.50 -6.25 2.04
C ILE A 32 -0.31 -5.16 1.35
N GLU A 33 -0.97 -4.30 2.12
CA GLU A 33 -1.64 -3.10 1.64
C GLU A 33 -0.73 -1.89 1.86
N VAL A 34 -0.45 -1.17 0.79
CA VAL A 34 0.32 0.07 0.80
C VAL A 34 -0.63 1.23 0.52
N ILE A 35 -0.66 2.19 1.44
CA ILE A 35 -1.53 3.36 1.38
C ILE A 35 -0.72 4.56 0.88
N PHE A 36 -1.38 5.43 0.11
CA PHE A 36 -0.87 6.69 -0.39
C PHE A 36 -0.37 7.65 0.71
N THR A 37 0.36 8.67 0.28
CA THR A 37 0.76 9.85 1.06
C THR A 37 -0.12 11.06 0.78
N ASP A 38 -0.08 12.09 1.63
CA ASP A 38 -0.82 13.34 1.41
C ASP A 38 -0.39 14.04 0.11
N GLU A 39 0.90 13.97 -0.22
CA GLU A 39 1.43 14.49 -1.48
C GLU A 39 0.85 13.75 -2.70
N GLU A 40 0.71 12.42 -2.61
CA GLU A 40 0.08 11.63 -3.67
C GLU A 40 -1.42 11.94 -3.80
N VAL A 41 -2.14 12.17 -2.70
CA VAL A 41 -3.56 12.61 -2.75
C VAL A 41 -3.70 13.91 -3.51
N GLU A 42 -2.90 14.92 -3.17
CA GLU A 42 -2.97 16.22 -3.83
C GLU A 42 -2.53 16.14 -5.30
N HIS A 43 -1.56 15.27 -5.60
CA HIS A 43 -1.19 14.95 -6.97
C HIS A 43 -2.36 14.32 -7.76
N PHE A 44 -3.02 13.31 -7.19
CA PHE A 44 -4.17 12.65 -7.82
C PHE A 44 -5.33 13.61 -8.04
N LYS A 45 -5.73 14.39 -7.04
CA LYS A 45 -6.78 15.43 -7.19
C LYS A 45 -6.47 16.40 -8.31
N LYS A 46 -5.21 16.81 -8.44
CA LYS A 46 -4.77 17.73 -9.50
C LYS A 46 -4.81 17.09 -10.88
N GLU A 47 -4.47 15.80 -11.00
CA GLU A 47 -4.46 15.11 -12.30
C GLU A 47 -5.85 14.75 -12.81
N MET A 48 -6.76 14.27 -11.95
CA MET A 48 -8.07 13.77 -12.36
C MET A 48 -9.24 14.73 -12.09
N GLY A 49 -9.02 15.78 -11.32
CA GLY A 49 -10.05 16.67 -10.79
C GLY A 49 -10.58 16.19 -9.43
N GLU A 50 -10.88 17.13 -8.54
CA GLU A 50 -11.25 16.83 -7.14
C GLU A 50 -12.55 16.02 -7.02
N GLU A 51 -13.58 16.35 -7.78
CA GLU A 51 -14.85 15.60 -7.79
C GLU A 51 -14.64 14.14 -8.23
N ASN A 52 -13.95 13.94 -9.36
CA ASN A 52 -13.61 12.61 -9.86
C ASN A 52 -12.75 11.84 -8.87
N PHE A 53 -11.79 12.51 -8.22
CA PHE A 53 -10.97 11.90 -7.17
C PHE A 53 -11.84 11.32 -6.05
N TYR A 54 -12.83 12.08 -5.57
CA TYR A 54 -13.71 11.59 -4.50
C TYR A 54 -14.62 10.44 -4.96
N THR A 55 -15.13 10.47 -6.19
CA THR A 55 -15.87 9.33 -6.76
C THR A 55 -15.01 8.07 -6.83
N LEU A 56 -13.78 8.19 -7.36
CA LEU A 56 -12.85 7.06 -7.50
C LEU A 56 -12.34 6.56 -6.14
N ALA A 57 -12.20 7.45 -5.16
CA ALA A 57 -11.85 7.09 -3.80
C ALA A 57 -12.97 6.30 -3.10
N ASP A 58 -14.23 6.65 -3.34
CA ASP A 58 -15.38 5.92 -2.81
C ASP A 58 -15.42 4.48 -3.35
N ASP A 59 -15.28 4.30 -4.67
CA ASP A 59 -15.17 2.99 -5.31
C ASP A 59 -13.97 2.20 -4.76
N ALA A 60 -12.80 2.83 -4.65
CA ALA A 60 -11.60 2.19 -4.13
C ALA A 60 -11.79 1.72 -2.68
N ASN A 61 -12.49 2.49 -1.84
CA ASN A 61 -12.82 2.13 -0.47
C ASN A 61 -13.79 0.95 -0.41
N TYR A 62 -14.83 0.95 -1.25
CA TYR A 62 -15.77 -0.15 -1.37
C TYR A 62 -15.05 -1.46 -1.75
N TYR A 63 -14.20 -1.42 -2.78
CA TYR A 63 -13.45 -2.59 -3.22
C TYR A 63 -12.39 -3.03 -2.20
N ALA A 64 -11.72 -2.09 -1.52
CA ALA A 64 -10.81 -2.41 -0.43
C ALA A 64 -11.52 -3.15 0.71
N TYR A 65 -12.74 -2.73 1.07
CA TYR A 65 -13.57 -3.41 2.06
C TYR A 65 -13.92 -4.83 1.61
N ALA A 66 -14.45 -4.99 0.40
CA ALA A 66 -14.81 -6.30 -0.16
C ALA A 66 -13.59 -7.25 -0.21
N LEU A 67 -12.42 -6.74 -0.60
CA LEU A 67 -11.16 -7.48 -0.57
C LEU A 67 -10.80 -7.93 0.85
N ARG A 68 -10.86 -7.04 1.85
CA ARG A 68 -10.54 -7.40 3.24
C ARG A 68 -11.45 -8.50 3.78
N GLU A 69 -12.75 -8.44 3.51
CA GLU A 69 -13.69 -9.49 3.93
C GLU A 69 -13.45 -10.82 3.21
N TYR A 70 -13.05 -10.78 1.93
CA TYR A 70 -12.62 -11.97 1.19
C TYR A 70 -11.35 -12.60 1.78
N LEU A 71 -10.32 -11.79 2.05
CA LEU A 71 -9.07 -12.25 2.67
C LEU A 71 -9.33 -12.88 4.04
N LYS A 72 -10.15 -12.22 4.87
CA LYS A 72 -10.58 -12.70 6.18
C LYS A 72 -11.31 -14.03 6.09
N SER A 73 -12.28 -14.16 5.17
CA SER A 73 -13.03 -15.41 4.94
C SER A 73 -12.12 -16.57 4.57
N ASN A 74 -11.00 -16.29 3.89
CA ASN A 74 -10.00 -17.29 3.49
C ASN A 74 -8.79 -17.38 4.44
N SER A 75 -8.89 -16.77 5.64
CA SER A 75 -7.83 -16.78 6.66
C SER A 75 -6.48 -16.24 6.16
N LEU A 76 -6.51 -15.33 5.19
CA LEU A 76 -5.33 -14.63 4.69
C LEU A 76 -5.08 -13.39 5.55
N LYS A 77 -3.88 -13.29 6.13
CA LYS A 77 -3.48 -12.12 6.92
C LYS A 77 -3.19 -10.94 6.00
N ILE A 78 -3.62 -9.75 6.41
CA ILE A 78 -3.26 -8.48 5.77
C ILE A 78 -2.30 -7.71 6.67
N LYS A 79 -1.27 -7.08 6.09
CA LYS A 79 -0.41 -6.10 6.75
C LYS A 79 -0.63 -4.74 6.12
N HIS A 80 -0.97 -3.76 6.95
CA HIS A 80 -1.17 -2.39 6.51
C HIS A 80 0.12 -1.60 6.65
N ILE A 81 0.50 -0.91 5.59
CA ILE A 81 1.69 -0.06 5.54
C ILE A 81 1.24 1.35 5.18
N SER A 82 1.22 2.21 6.20
CA SER A 82 0.99 3.64 6.05
C SER A 82 2.30 4.33 5.67
N ARG A 83 2.39 4.84 4.44
CA ARG A 83 3.53 5.67 4.01
C ARG A 83 3.46 7.09 4.57
N LEU A 84 2.29 7.54 5.00
CA LEU A 84 2.07 8.84 5.66
C LEU A 84 2.97 9.01 6.89
N ASP A 85 3.00 8.00 7.76
CA ASP A 85 3.69 8.11 9.04
C ASP A 85 5.17 7.70 8.94
N THR A 86 5.42 6.63 8.18
CA THR A 86 6.67 5.88 8.24
C THR A 86 7.65 6.23 7.13
N HIS A 87 7.17 6.86 6.05
CA HIS A 87 7.94 7.21 4.87
C HIS A 87 8.70 6.00 4.27
N TYR A 88 8.06 4.82 4.27
CA TYR A 88 8.65 3.65 3.63
C TYR A 88 8.78 3.86 2.11
N ALA A 89 9.96 3.54 1.57
CA ALA A 89 10.25 3.59 0.14
C ALA A 89 10.23 2.19 -0.51
N ARG A 90 10.49 1.13 0.26
CA ARG A 90 10.56 -0.22 -0.29
C ARG A 90 9.91 -1.27 0.60
N LEU A 91 9.37 -2.30 -0.04
CA LEU A 91 9.06 -3.59 0.59
C LEU A 91 10.24 -4.54 0.35
N ILE A 92 10.78 -5.11 1.42
CA ILE A 92 11.90 -6.04 1.37
C ILE A 92 11.38 -7.44 1.69
N PHE A 93 11.38 -8.31 0.68
CA PHE A 93 11.08 -9.72 0.80
C PHE A 93 12.38 -10.54 0.79
N PRO A 94 12.39 -11.78 1.29
CA PRO A 94 13.55 -12.67 1.23
C PRO A 94 14.18 -12.84 -0.16
N ASN A 95 13.37 -12.76 -1.23
CA ASN A 95 13.78 -13.03 -2.61
C ASN A 95 13.52 -11.87 -3.59
N ALA A 96 13.03 -10.73 -3.12
CA ALA A 96 12.67 -9.60 -3.97
C ALA A 96 12.60 -8.30 -3.17
N ASN A 97 12.67 -7.18 -3.86
CA ASN A 97 12.30 -5.88 -3.31
C ASN A 97 11.36 -5.18 -4.27
N ILE A 98 10.50 -4.31 -3.74
CA ILE A 98 9.54 -3.52 -4.51
C ILE A 98 9.68 -2.07 -4.06
N ASP A 99 9.90 -1.17 -5.03
CA ASP A 99 9.83 0.27 -4.83
C ASP A 99 8.35 0.69 -4.73
N ILE A 100 8.02 1.35 -3.63
CA ILE A 100 6.68 1.85 -3.33
C ILE A 100 6.66 3.38 -3.21
N THR A 101 7.69 4.10 -3.69
CA THR A 101 7.80 5.56 -3.55
C THR A 101 6.80 6.35 -4.38
N LYS A 102 6.25 5.74 -5.43
CA LYS A 102 5.29 6.36 -6.35
C LYS A 102 4.16 5.37 -6.62
N LEU A 103 3.10 5.45 -5.83
CA LEU A 103 1.91 4.65 -6.10
C LEU A 103 1.21 5.20 -7.34
N LYS A 104 0.62 4.29 -8.12
CA LYS A 104 -0.21 4.68 -9.27
C LYS A 104 -1.68 4.84 -8.90
N TRP A 105 -2.05 4.43 -7.69
CA TRP A 105 -3.42 4.45 -7.20
C TRP A 105 -3.48 4.59 -5.68
N LEU A 106 -4.67 4.81 -5.13
CA LEU A 106 -4.89 5.02 -3.70
C LEU A 106 -4.42 3.83 -2.86
N TYR A 107 -4.74 2.61 -3.31
CA TYR A 107 -4.34 1.39 -2.64
C TYR A 107 -3.57 0.51 -3.61
N GLU A 108 -2.38 0.08 -3.18
CA GLU A 108 -1.67 -0.99 -3.87
C GLU A 108 -1.54 -2.20 -2.96
N TYR A 109 -1.82 -3.38 -3.50
CA TYR A 109 -1.78 -4.64 -2.76
C TYR A 109 -0.73 -5.57 -3.34
N TYR A 110 0.02 -6.22 -2.46
CA TYR A 110 1.05 -7.18 -2.83
C TYR A 110 0.79 -8.53 -2.15
N LEU A 111 0.65 -9.58 -2.95
CA LEU A 111 0.47 -10.95 -2.49
C LEU A 111 1.85 -11.58 -2.25
N TYR A 112 2.04 -12.16 -1.07
CA TYR A 112 3.30 -12.82 -0.72
C TYR A 112 3.09 -14.19 -0.09
N GLN A 113 3.81 -15.18 -0.62
CA GLN A 113 4.01 -16.48 0.00
C GLN A 113 5.48 -16.83 -0.08
N LYS A 114 6.06 -17.29 1.03
CA LYS A 114 7.46 -17.71 1.12
C LYS A 114 7.79 -18.73 0.04
N GLY A 115 8.89 -18.50 -0.66
CA GLY A 115 9.31 -19.30 -1.83
C GLY A 115 8.70 -18.87 -3.16
N LYS A 116 7.66 -18.02 -3.17
CA LYS A 116 7.13 -17.38 -4.39
C LYS A 116 7.66 -15.95 -4.54
N LYS A 117 7.74 -15.45 -5.76
CA LYS A 117 8.02 -14.03 -6.02
C LYS A 117 6.77 -13.22 -5.61
N PRO A 118 6.90 -12.11 -4.87
CA PRO A 118 5.76 -11.26 -4.56
C PRO A 118 5.05 -10.78 -5.83
N HIS A 119 3.73 -10.66 -5.76
CA HIS A 119 2.89 -10.32 -6.91
C HIS A 119 2.03 -9.10 -6.59
N LYS A 120 2.03 -8.09 -7.45
CA LYS A 120 1.15 -6.93 -7.31
C LYS A 120 -0.24 -7.31 -7.79
N LEU A 121 -1.24 -7.16 -6.93
CA LEU A 121 -2.64 -7.37 -7.29
C LEU A 121 -3.04 -6.31 -8.32
N MET A 122 -3.53 -6.75 -9.48
CA MET A 122 -3.80 -5.86 -10.61
C MET A 122 -5.22 -5.33 -10.63
N ASN A 123 -6.19 -6.12 -10.15
CA ASN A 123 -7.59 -5.72 -10.15
C ASN A 123 -8.23 -5.89 -8.76
N ILE A 124 -8.46 -4.78 -8.07
CA ILE A 124 -9.10 -4.78 -6.74
C ILE A 124 -10.62 -4.94 -6.79
N ALA A 125 -11.25 -4.69 -7.95
CA ALA A 125 -12.71 -4.80 -8.10
C ALA A 125 -13.17 -6.25 -8.21
N THR A 126 -12.35 -7.11 -8.83
CA THR A 126 -12.60 -8.57 -8.94
C THR A 126 -11.34 -9.39 -8.62
N PRO A 127 -10.81 -9.31 -7.38
CA PRO A 127 -9.48 -9.81 -7.04
C PRO A 127 -9.43 -11.33 -6.80
N GLN A 128 -10.58 -12.01 -6.72
CA GLN A 128 -10.68 -13.36 -6.19
C GLN A 128 -9.90 -14.37 -7.02
N ASN A 129 -10.02 -14.32 -8.35
CA ASN A 129 -9.33 -15.26 -9.25
C ASN A 129 -7.80 -15.13 -9.11
N GLU A 130 -7.29 -13.89 -9.12
CA GLU A 130 -5.87 -13.59 -9.01
C GLU A 130 -5.29 -14.03 -7.64
N ILE A 131 -6.04 -13.80 -6.56
CA ILE A 131 -5.67 -14.25 -5.21
C ILE A 131 -5.66 -15.78 -5.12
N ASN A 132 -6.69 -16.43 -5.65
CA ASN A 132 -6.82 -17.88 -5.61
C ASN A 132 -5.71 -18.57 -6.39
N GLU A 133 -5.41 -18.05 -7.59
CA GLU A 133 -4.31 -18.55 -8.42
C GLU A 133 -2.97 -18.37 -7.69
N TYR A 134 -2.69 -17.18 -7.16
CA TYR A 134 -1.41 -16.92 -6.49
C TYR A 134 -1.22 -17.78 -5.24
N PHE A 135 -2.26 -17.96 -4.41
CA PHE A 135 -2.18 -18.73 -3.16
C PHE A 135 -2.59 -20.20 -3.28
N ASN A 136 -2.90 -20.67 -4.49
CA ASN A 136 -3.42 -22.02 -4.76
C ASN A 136 -4.65 -22.38 -3.90
N ILE A 137 -5.64 -21.49 -3.81
CA ILE A 137 -6.88 -21.72 -3.05
C ILE A 137 -7.87 -22.47 -3.92
N THR A 138 -8.19 -23.71 -3.54
CA THR A 138 -9.06 -24.61 -4.32
C THR A 138 -10.52 -24.62 -3.87
N ASN A 139 -10.81 -24.14 -2.65
CA ASN A 139 -12.17 -24.03 -2.12
C ASN A 139 -12.35 -22.65 -1.45
N PRO A 140 -12.45 -21.57 -2.26
CA PRO A 140 -12.54 -20.22 -1.73
C PRO A 140 -13.84 -20.01 -0.96
N LYS A 141 -13.73 -19.35 0.19
CA LYS A 141 -14.89 -18.89 0.97
C LYS A 141 -15.22 -17.47 0.56
N TYR A 142 -16.48 -17.22 0.24
CA TYR A 142 -16.97 -15.87 -0.05
C TYR A 142 -17.65 -15.31 1.19
N PRO A 143 -17.42 -14.03 1.53
CA PRO A 143 -18.18 -13.38 2.60
C PRO A 143 -19.66 -13.43 2.24
N LYS A 144 -20.52 -13.62 3.25
CA LYS A 144 -21.96 -13.49 3.06
C LYS A 144 -22.24 -12.03 2.71
N GLU A 145 -23.04 -11.79 1.68
CA GLU A 145 -23.59 -10.46 1.45
C GLU A 145 -24.29 -10.03 2.74
N SER A 146 -23.92 -8.87 3.26
CA SER A 146 -24.68 -8.25 4.34
C SER A 146 -26.05 -7.88 3.75
N GLU A 147 -27.07 -8.66 4.11
CA GLU A 147 -28.48 -8.34 3.86
C GLU A 147 -28.85 -6.94 4.35
#